data_AF-A0A3S8UCR9-F1
#
_entry.id   AF-A0A3S8UCR9-F1
#
_cell.length_a   1.000
_cell.length_b   1.000
_cell.length_c   1.000
_cell.angle_alpha   90.00
_cell.angle_beta   90.00
_cell.angle_gamma   90.00
#
_symmetry.space_group_name_H-M   'P 1'
#
loop_
_entity.id
_entity.type
_entity.pdbx_description
1 polymer ?
#
loop_
_entity_poly.entity_id
_entity_poly.type
_entity_poly.pdbx_seq_one_letter_code
_entity_poly.pdbx_strand_id
1 'polypeptide(L)'
;MKPYLSVLPDSPDEALGDPEGREQASEDELWFLPGPMDEEPDYLLPGPSSEPSETSVVAAWARAEAGCAARLARVAGRLGALDDRLRRGPSGWRHRLALIEAAELSWFVGDRVSPDRLALWIALRLSGAQEDSGALSRVGWAVRRLTGGPGPEAGLADFLDRRDSENIADDAERFTDRADGWLAFMGAARHFHPITRACLGFHLWSLAGLGQHGDRMEAAVTAGRIAAAEGKGGIFAPVAMGGAGGLRAGGPPAERLIRWLDGMDNACLAAMRHLDDLEIWSTRVETAMSVLSGRTPPALRAVLTEWPLVSAPMAETLSGASRAAVQRNLAWMEAHGLICEVTGQGRFRMWRAAV
;
A
#
# COMPACT_ATOMS: atom_id res chain seq x y z
N MET A 1 -19.14 55.26 -58.89
CA MET A 1 -19.80 55.79 -60.10
C MET A 1 -19.59 54.76 -61.21
N LYS A 2 -20.70 54.26 -61.77
CA LYS A 2 -20.95 53.29 -62.88
C LYS A 2 -19.85 53.13 -63.97
N PRO A 3 -19.92 52.12 -64.89
CA PRO A 3 -20.58 50.80 -64.87
C PRO A 3 -19.82 49.65 -65.60
N TYR A 4 -20.44 48.45 -65.56
CA TYR A 4 -20.47 47.34 -66.53
C TYR A 4 -19.86 47.52 -67.94
N LEU A 5 -19.27 46.43 -68.45
CA LEU A 5 -19.48 45.98 -69.83
C LEU A 5 -19.41 44.45 -69.93
N SER A 6 -20.56 43.85 -70.24
CA SER A 6 -20.70 42.49 -70.76
C SER A 6 -20.33 42.46 -72.23
N VAL A 7 -19.67 41.39 -72.69
CA VAL A 7 -19.86 40.90 -74.05
C VAL A 7 -20.24 39.42 -73.97
N LEU A 8 -21.38 39.13 -74.59
CA LEU A 8 -22.08 37.86 -74.73
C LEU A 8 -21.39 36.99 -75.82
N PRO A 9 -21.84 35.73 -76.04
CA PRO A 9 -21.01 34.60 -76.39
C PRO A 9 -20.94 34.33 -77.89
N ASP A 10 -19.89 33.66 -78.31
CA ASP A 10 -19.93 32.77 -79.48
C ASP A 10 -19.53 31.37 -79.00
N SER A 11 -20.53 30.48 -78.98
CA SER A 11 -20.35 29.03 -79.00
C SER A 11 -20.91 28.53 -80.34
N PRO A 12 -20.63 27.29 -80.75
CA PRO A 12 -19.37 26.55 -80.71
C PRO A 12 -19.05 26.00 -82.11
N ASP A 13 -17.82 25.58 -82.37
CA ASP A 13 -17.67 24.42 -83.25
C ASP A 13 -16.48 23.56 -82.83
N GLU A 14 -16.75 22.27 -82.90
CA GLU A 14 -16.06 21.18 -82.24
C GLU A 14 -14.69 20.90 -82.86
N ALA A 15 -13.70 20.71 -82.01
CA ALA A 15 -12.57 19.84 -82.31
C ALA A 15 -12.18 19.12 -81.03
N LEU A 16 -12.82 17.97 -80.83
CA LEU A 16 -12.48 16.95 -79.84
C LEU A 16 -11.02 16.51 -80.05
N GLY A 17 -10.12 17.10 -79.26
CA GLY A 17 -8.76 16.62 -79.03
C GLY A 17 -8.69 15.98 -77.64
N ASP A 18 -8.58 14.67 -77.67
CA ASP A 18 -8.32 13.70 -76.59
C ASP A 18 -7.76 14.25 -75.26
N PRO A 19 -8.44 14.05 -74.10
CA PRO A 19 -7.93 14.43 -72.80
C PRO A 19 -7.16 13.29 -72.09
N GLU A 20 -6.53 12.37 -72.83
CA GLU A 20 -5.66 11.34 -72.23
C GLU A 20 -4.25 11.86 -71.98
N GLY A 21 -4.15 12.78 -71.02
CA GLY A 21 -2.90 13.32 -70.49
C GLY A 21 -2.99 13.67 -69.01
N ARG A 22 -3.92 13.05 -68.26
CA ARG A 22 -3.86 13.03 -66.80
C ARG A 22 -3.05 11.81 -66.42
N GLU A 23 -1.85 12.03 -65.88
CA GLU A 23 -1.13 11.00 -65.12
C GLU A 23 -2.14 10.29 -64.21
N GLN A 24 -2.36 9.00 -64.46
CA GLN A 24 -3.09 8.15 -63.53
C GLN A 24 -2.29 8.21 -62.23
N ALA A 25 -2.81 8.94 -61.24
CA ALA A 25 -2.33 8.83 -59.87
C ALA A 25 -2.29 7.33 -59.55
N SER A 26 -1.10 6.81 -59.22
CA SER A 26 -0.95 5.41 -58.90
C SER A 26 -1.89 5.06 -57.75
N GLU A 27 -2.41 3.84 -57.69
CA GLU A 27 -3.33 3.41 -56.63
C GLU A 27 -2.77 3.67 -55.21
N ASP A 28 -1.44 3.78 -55.07
CA ASP A 28 -0.73 4.15 -53.85
C ASP A 28 -0.91 5.63 -53.39
N GLU A 29 -1.34 6.55 -54.28
CA GLU A 29 -1.59 7.97 -53.96
C GLU A 29 -3.06 8.26 -53.60
N LEU A 30 -3.95 7.28 -53.75
CA LEU A 30 -5.36 7.37 -53.39
C LEU A 30 -5.56 7.04 -51.91
N TRP A 31 -4.92 7.79 -51.02
CA TRP A 31 -4.98 7.58 -49.55
C TRP A 31 -6.41 7.63 -48.97
N PHE A 32 -7.37 8.14 -49.76
CA PHE A 32 -8.79 8.20 -49.45
C PHE A 32 -9.58 6.95 -49.87
N LEU A 33 -9.00 6.02 -50.63
CA LEU A 33 -9.62 4.73 -50.91
C LEU A 33 -9.23 3.71 -49.83
N PRO A 34 -10.17 2.89 -49.34
CA PRO A 34 -9.83 1.78 -48.47
C PRO A 34 -8.83 0.88 -49.21
N GLY A 35 -7.71 0.57 -48.54
CA GLY A 35 -6.69 -0.33 -49.09
C GLY A 35 -7.27 -1.70 -49.44
N PRO A 36 -6.54 -2.52 -50.23
CA PRO A 36 -6.94 -3.89 -50.50
C PRO A 36 -7.26 -4.60 -49.19
N MET A 37 -8.34 -5.39 -49.15
CA MET A 37 -8.74 -6.09 -47.94
C MET A 37 -7.59 -6.99 -47.48
N ASP A 38 -6.93 -6.62 -46.39
CA ASP A 38 -6.06 -7.52 -45.66
C ASP A 38 -6.86 -8.79 -45.30
N GLU A 39 -6.21 -9.96 -45.34
CA GLU A 39 -6.81 -11.21 -44.86
C GLU A 39 -7.49 -10.93 -43.51
N GLU A 40 -8.80 -11.23 -43.41
CA GLU A 40 -9.58 -10.98 -42.18
C GLU A 40 -8.77 -11.51 -40.99
N PRO A 41 -8.31 -10.63 -40.08
CA PRO A 41 -7.56 -11.08 -38.93
C PRO A 41 -8.46 -12.03 -38.16
N ASP A 42 -7.94 -13.20 -37.81
CA ASP A 42 -8.69 -14.24 -37.11
C ASP A 42 -9.38 -13.64 -35.87
N TYR A 43 -10.68 -13.36 -35.99
CA TYR A 43 -11.50 -12.74 -34.97
C TYR A 43 -11.92 -13.74 -33.88
N LEU A 44 -11.37 -14.95 -33.90
CA LEU A 44 -11.53 -15.88 -32.80
C LEU A 44 -10.92 -15.27 -31.54
N LEU A 45 -11.80 -14.97 -30.58
CA LEU A 45 -11.39 -14.71 -29.20
C LEU A 45 -10.43 -15.83 -28.79
N PRO A 46 -9.25 -15.51 -28.23
CA PRO A 46 -8.36 -16.53 -27.70
C PRO A 46 -9.19 -17.47 -26.81
N GLY A 47 -9.18 -18.76 -27.15
CA GLY A 47 -9.92 -19.75 -26.38
C GLY A 47 -9.58 -19.65 -24.89
N PRO A 48 -10.48 -20.06 -23.98
CA PRO A 48 -10.24 -19.98 -22.54
C PRO A 48 -8.89 -20.64 -22.25
N SER A 49 -7.93 -19.82 -21.85
CA SER A 49 -6.60 -20.30 -21.48
C SER A 49 -6.79 -21.27 -20.32
N SER A 50 -6.31 -22.50 -20.48
CA SER A 50 -6.34 -23.48 -19.40
C SER A 50 -5.71 -22.86 -18.15
N GLU A 51 -6.43 -22.88 -17.03
CA GLU A 51 -5.91 -22.37 -15.77
C GLU A 51 -4.57 -23.06 -15.47
N PRO A 52 -3.50 -22.29 -15.16
CA PRO A 52 -2.20 -22.88 -14.89
C PRO A 52 -2.30 -23.78 -13.66
N SER A 53 -1.81 -25.02 -13.78
CA SER A 53 -1.77 -25.93 -12.63
C SER A 53 -0.94 -25.36 -11.49
N GLU A 54 -1.28 -25.71 -10.24
CA GLU A 54 -0.54 -25.28 -9.05
C GLU A 54 0.96 -25.57 -9.16
N THR A 55 1.33 -26.74 -9.71
CA THR A 55 2.72 -27.13 -9.94
C THR A 55 3.43 -26.17 -10.90
N SER A 56 2.75 -25.70 -11.95
CA SER A 56 3.28 -24.72 -12.90
C SER A 56 3.52 -23.36 -12.22
N VAL A 57 2.58 -22.94 -11.37
CA VAL A 57 2.71 -21.71 -10.58
C VAL A 57 3.92 -21.80 -9.65
N VAL A 58 4.03 -22.86 -8.84
CA VAL A 58 5.16 -23.07 -7.93
C VAL A 58 6.49 -23.09 -8.69
N ALA A 59 6.57 -23.79 -9.81
CA ALA A 59 7.79 -23.84 -10.62
C ALA A 59 8.19 -22.46 -11.20
N ALA A 60 7.21 -21.64 -11.60
CA ALA A 60 7.48 -20.28 -12.07
C ALA A 60 8.02 -19.37 -10.95
N TRP A 61 7.48 -19.50 -9.74
CA TRP A 61 7.97 -18.76 -8.57
C TRP A 61 9.35 -19.24 -8.09
N ALA A 62 9.65 -20.53 -8.19
CA ALA A 62 10.99 -21.06 -7.91
C ALA A 62 12.04 -20.45 -8.85
N ARG A 63 11.74 -20.34 -10.15
CA ARG A 63 12.62 -19.67 -11.12
C ARG A 63 12.77 -18.18 -10.83
N ALA A 64 11.68 -17.51 -10.44
CA ALA A 64 11.71 -16.10 -10.05
C ALA A 64 12.61 -15.87 -8.82
N GLU A 65 12.47 -16.69 -7.79
CA GLU A 65 13.31 -16.61 -6.58
C GLU A 65 14.79 -16.81 -6.91
N ALA A 66 15.12 -17.86 -7.67
CA ALA A 66 16.48 -18.13 -8.09
C ALA A 66 17.08 -16.95 -8.88
N GLY A 67 16.31 -16.35 -9.80
CA GLY A 67 16.71 -15.17 -10.56
C GLY A 67 16.85 -13.90 -9.70
N CYS A 68 16.22 -13.85 -8.53
CA CYS A 68 16.25 -12.71 -7.61
C CYS A 68 17.16 -12.92 -6.39
N ALA A 69 17.92 -14.02 -6.30
CA ALA A 69 18.63 -14.43 -5.09
C ALA A 69 19.49 -13.32 -4.46
N ALA A 70 20.27 -12.58 -5.26
CA ALA A 70 21.09 -11.48 -4.76
C ALA A 70 20.27 -10.30 -4.20
N ARG A 71 19.14 -9.98 -4.84
CA ARG A 71 18.22 -8.92 -4.39
C ARG A 71 17.49 -9.36 -3.12
N LEU A 72 17.03 -10.60 -3.10
CA LEU A 72 16.40 -11.22 -1.94
C LEU A 72 17.33 -11.22 -0.71
N ALA A 73 18.59 -11.64 -0.87
CA ALA A 73 19.58 -11.61 0.20
C ALA A 73 19.81 -10.19 0.77
N ARG A 74 19.80 -9.17 -0.09
CA ARG A 74 19.92 -7.77 0.33
C ARG A 74 18.72 -7.30 1.16
N VAL A 75 17.51 -7.59 0.68
CA VAL A 75 16.28 -7.22 1.40
C VAL A 75 16.18 -7.99 2.72
N ALA A 76 16.52 -9.28 2.73
CA ALA A 76 16.57 -10.08 3.95
C ALA A 76 17.57 -9.51 4.97
N GLY A 77 18.76 -9.09 4.53
CA GLY A 77 19.73 -8.43 5.40
C GLY A 77 19.22 -7.11 6.00
N ARG A 78 18.50 -6.30 5.22
CA ARG A 78 17.88 -5.04 5.69
C ARG A 78 16.73 -5.29 6.66
N LEU A 79 15.86 -6.25 6.35
CA LEU A 79 14.77 -6.65 7.23
C LEU A 79 15.33 -7.20 8.55
N GLY A 80 16.39 -8.02 8.51
CA GLY A 80 17.07 -8.53 9.69
C GLY A 80 17.73 -7.44 10.54
N ALA A 81 18.30 -6.40 9.91
CA ALA A 81 18.83 -5.24 10.63
C ALA A 81 17.72 -4.43 11.32
N LEU A 82 16.59 -4.22 10.64
CA LEU A 82 15.41 -3.58 11.23
C LEU A 82 14.84 -4.41 12.39
N ASP A 83 14.76 -5.74 12.23
CA ASP A 83 14.34 -6.67 13.27
C ASP A 83 15.24 -6.55 14.50
N ASP A 84 16.55 -6.58 14.33
CA ASP A 84 17.49 -6.42 15.43
C ASP A 84 17.36 -5.06 16.14
N ARG A 85 17.20 -3.97 15.37
CA ARG A 85 16.98 -2.63 15.91
C ARG A 85 15.68 -2.57 16.72
N LEU A 86 14.58 -3.11 16.22
CA LEU A 86 13.30 -3.15 16.94
C LEU A 86 13.39 -4.01 18.21
N ARG A 87 14.19 -5.07 18.20
CA ARG A 87 14.40 -5.91 19.38
C ARG A 87 15.11 -5.18 20.52
N ARG A 88 16.12 -4.38 20.19
CA ARG A 88 16.92 -3.60 21.16
C ARG A 88 16.27 -2.27 21.54
N GLY A 89 15.43 -1.72 20.67
CA GLY A 89 14.80 -0.41 20.85
C GLY A 89 13.61 -0.43 21.83
N PRO A 90 13.09 0.76 22.18
CA PRO A 90 11.89 0.94 22.96
C PRO A 90 10.70 0.12 22.44
N SER A 91 9.89 -0.42 23.36
CA SER A 91 8.71 -1.23 23.00
C SER A 91 7.73 -0.48 22.08
N GLY A 92 7.57 0.83 22.29
CA GLY A 92 6.67 1.69 21.53
C GLY A 92 7.04 1.88 20.05
N TRP A 93 8.26 1.54 19.63
CA TRP A 93 8.65 1.66 18.21
C TRP A 93 7.85 0.73 17.30
N ARG A 94 7.57 -0.50 17.75
CA ARG A 94 6.76 -1.46 16.98
C ARG A 94 5.37 -0.92 16.71
N HIS A 95 4.73 -0.40 17.76
CA HIS A 95 3.41 0.20 17.67
C HIS A 95 3.42 1.44 16.76
N ARG A 96 4.43 2.31 16.89
CA ARG A 96 4.61 3.46 15.99
C ARG A 96 4.69 3.06 14.53
N LEU A 97 5.53 2.07 14.20
CA LEU A 97 5.67 1.60 12.83
C LEU A 97 4.38 0.95 12.32
N ALA A 98 3.68 0.18 13.16
CA ALA A 98 2.39 -0.41 12.81
C ALA A 98 1.34 0.65 12.45
N LEU A 99 1.29 1.77 13.19
CA LEU A 99 0.40 2.90 12.89
C LEU A 99 0.73 3.54 11.54
N ILE A 100 2.02 3.74 11.24
CA ILE A 100 2.46 4.35 9.98
C ILE A 100 2.17 3.42 8.81
N GLU A 101 2.57 2.15 8.90
CA GLU A 101 2.34 1.15 7.86
C GLU A 101 0.83 0.98 7.57
N ALA A 102 -0.01 0.91 8.61
CA ALA A 102 -1.46 0.83 8.43
C ALA A 102 -2.05 2.09 7.75
N ALA A 103 -1.55 3.28 8.10
CA ALA A 103 -1.95 4.51 7.43
C ALA A 103 -1.54 4.50 5.94
N GLU A 104 -0.31 4.10 5.61
CA GLU A 104 0.17 3.97 4.22
C GLU A 104 -0.64 2.93 3.42
N LEU A 105 -0.97 1.79 4.03
CA LEU A 105 -1.84 0.79 3.43
C LEU A 105 -3.26 1.32 3.17
N SER A 106 -3.75 2.25 4.00
CA SER A 106 -5.04 2.91 3.76
C SER A 106 -5.03 3.74 2.48
N TRP A 107 -3.91 4.38 2.15
CA TRP A 107 -3.74 5.11 0.88
C TRP A 107 -3.73 4.15 -0.31
N PHE A 108 -3.07 3.00 -0.16
CA PHE A 108 -3.02 1.97 -1.19
C PHE A 108 -4.40 1.41 -1.56
N VAL A 109 -5.26 1.15 -0.56
CA VAL A 109 -6.61 0.62 -0.81
C VAL A 109 -7.65 1.68 -1.15
N GLY A 110 -7.30 2.97 -1.08
CA GLY A 110 -8.17 4.09 -1.44
C GLY A 110 -8.94 4.72 -0.28
N ASP A 111 -8.81 4.17 0.93
CA ASP A 111 -9.45 4.68 2.16
C ASP A 111 -8.86 6.03 2.61
N ARG A 112 -7.55 6.25 2.37
CA ARG A 112 -6.83 7.52 2.63
C ARG A 112 -7.05 8.07 4.04
N VAL A 113 -6.93 7.21 5.05
CA VAL A 113 -7.02 7.60 6.46
C VAL A 113 -5.71 8.26 6.88
N SER A 114 -5.78 9.52 7.28
CA SER A 114 -4.61 10.24 7.76
C SER A 114 -4.16 9.77 9.16
N PRO A 115 -2.86 9.87 9.50
CA PRO A 115 -2.36 9.40 10.79
C PRO A 115 -2.98 10.11 12.00
N ASP A 116 -3.39 11.38 11.88
CA ASP A 116 -4.08 12.12 12.93
C ASP A 116 -5.45 11.53 13.23
N ARG A 117 -6.23 11.21 12.19
CA ARG A 117 -7.55 10.57 12.33
C ARG A 117 -7.43 9.20 12.96
N LEU A 118 -6.47 8.40 12.48
CA LEU A 118 -6.20 7.07 13.04
C LEU A 118 -5.84 7.15 14.53
N ALA A 119 -4.95 8.08 14.91
CA ALA A 119 -4.54 8.25 16.30
C ALA A 119 -5.72 8.64 17.21
N LEU A 120 -6.54 9.61 16.79
CA LEU A 120 -7.72 10.04 17.56
C LEU A 120 -8.75 8.91 17.71
N TRP A 121 -9.01 8.15 16.64
CA TRP A 121 -9.96 7.06 16.67
C TRP A 121 -9.50 5.91 17.57
N ILE A 122 -8.22 5.50 17.49
CA ILE A 122 -7.70 4.41 18.32
C ILE A 122 -7.71 4.83 19.80
N ALA A 123 -7.23 6.04 20.12
CA ALA A 123 -7.02 6.42 21.51
C ALA A 123 -8.27 6.94 22.22
N LEU A 124 -9.21 7.55 21.49
CA LEU A 124 -10.39 8.22 22.08
C LEU A 124 -11.73 7.72 21.54
N ARG A 125 -11.72 6.79 20.56
CA ARG A 125 -12.92 6.33 19.84
C ARG A 125 -13.75 7.48 19.26
N LEU A 126 -13.09 8.56 18.88
CA LEU A 126 -13.72 9.70 18.24
C LEU A 126 -13.80 9.44 16.73
N SER A 127 -15.02 9.50 16.18
CA SER A 127 -15.27 9.59 14.75
C SER A 127 -16.09 10.86 14.46
N GLY A 128 -15.69 11.63 13.47
CA GLY A 128 -16.45 12.76 12.94
C GLY A 128 -17.73 12.32 12.21
N ALA A 129 -18.75 13.17 12.18
CA ALA A 129 -20.06 12.86 11.58
C ALA A 129 -20.03 12.58 10.06
N GLN A 130 -18.94 12.95 9.38
CA GLN A 130 -18.71 12.73 7.94
C GLN A 130 -17.66 11.63 7.67
N GLU A 131 -17.24 10.90 8.69
CA GLU A 131 -16.16 9.91 8.56
C GLU A 131 -16.70 8.53 8.17
N ASP A 132 -16.00 7.89 7.23
CA ASP A 132 -16.23 6.48 6.89
C ASP A 132 -15.76 5.58 8.05
N SER A 133 -16.71 5.23 8.92
CA SER A 133 -16.52 4.30 10.03
C SER A 133 -15.97 2.94 9.55
N GLY A 134 -16.29 2.52 8.32
CA GLY A 134 -15.76 1.30 7.70
C GLY A 134 -14.26 1.39 7.41
N ALA A 135 -13.80 2.49 6.82
CA ALA A 135 -12.38 2.74 6.58
C ALA A 135 -11.56 2.76 7.88
N LEU A 136 -12.04 3.47 8.91
CA LEU A 136 -11.38 3.49 10.22
C LEU A 136 -11.35 2.10 10.87
N SER A 137 -12.42 1.32 10.71
CA SER A 137 -12.48 -0.05 11.22
C SER A 137 -11.47 -0.97 10.53
N ARG A 138 -11.31 -0.86 9.19
CA ARG A 138 -10.32 -1.61 8.41
C ARG A 138 -8.88 -1.25 8.79
N VAL A 139 -8.54 0.03 8.85
CA VAL A 139 -7.20 0.47 9.26
C VAL A 139 -6.93 0.09 10.71
N GLY A 140 -7.95 0.20 11.57
CA GLY A 140 -7.89 -0.29 12.95
C GLY A 140 -7.63 -1.78 13.07
N TRP A 141 -8.22 -2.59 12.19
CA TRP A 141 -7.93 -4.02 12.09
C TRP A 141 -6.47 -4.25 11.71
N ALA A 142 -5.95 -3.53 10.71
CA ALA A 142 -4.55 -3.63 10.30
C ALA A 142 -3.60 -3.31 11.46
N VAL A 143 -3.83 -2.22 12.20
CA VAL A 143 -3.00 -1.87 13.37
C VAL A 143 -3.00 -2.98 14.42
N ARG A 144 -4.16 -3.58 14.74
CA ARG A 144 -4.24 -4.69 15.70
C ARG A 144 -3.42 -5.89 15.24
N ARG A 145 -3.51 -6.24 13.95
CA ARG A 145 -2.74 -7.35 13.37
C ARG A 145 -1.25 -7.03 13.21
N LEU A 146 -0.85 -5.77 13.05
CA LEU A 146 0.56 -5.40 12.97
C LEU A 146 1.22 -5.19 14.36
N THR A 147 0.41 -5.06 15.41
CA THR A 147 0.92 -4.83 16.79
C THR A 147 0.95 -6.11 17.63
N GLY A 148 0.09 -7.10 17.36
CA GLY A 148 0.09 -8.35 18.12
C GLY A 148 -0.72 -9.49 17.53
N GLY A 149 -0.94 -10.50 18.38
CA GLY A 149 -1.74 -11.69 18.07
C GLY A 149 -1.01 -12.76 17.24
N PRO A 150 -1.63 -13.95 17.11
CA PRO A 150 -1.09 -15.03 16.30
C PRO A 150 -0.90 -14.60 14.83
N GLY A 151 0.06 -15.25 14.16
CA GLY A 151 0.28 -15.05 12.73
C GLY A 151 -0.77 -15.75 11.87
N PRO A 152 -0.87 -15.41 10.58
CA PRO A 152 -1.85 -16.00 9.66
C PRO A 152 -1.67 -17.51 9.48
N GLU A 153 -0.46 -18.04 9.64
CA GLU A 153 -0.17 -19.48 9.52
C GLU A 153 -0.79 -20.33 10.64
N ALA A 154 -1.23 -19.72 11.75
CA ALA A 154 -1.93 -20.44 12.82
C ALA A 154 -3.41 -20.72 12.49
N GLY A 155 -3.96 -20.03 11.49
CA GLY A 155 -5.37 -20.09 11.09
C GLY A 155 -5.77 -18.79 10.41
N LEU A 156 -6.02 -18.83 9.11
CA LEU A 156 -6.22 -17.61 8.31
C LEU A 156 -7.57 -16.98 8.59
N ALA A 157 -8.63 -17.77 8.74
CA ALA A 157 -9.97 -17.25 9.03
C ALA A 157 -10.01 -16.50 10.38
N ASP A 158 -9.39 -17.08 11.42
CA ASP A 158 -9.26 -16.46 12.74
C ASP A 158 -8.36 -15.22 12.70
N PHE A 159 -7.27 -15.27 11.92
CA PHE A 159 -6.41 -14.12 11.70
C PHE A 159 -7.16 -12.97 11.02
N LEU A 160 -8.00 -13.26 10.02
CA LEU A 160 -8.80 -12.22 9.36
C LEU A 160 -10.01 -11.77 10.20
N ASP A 161 -10.41 -12.55 11.22
CA ASP A 161 -11.66 -12.35 11.97
C ASP A 161 -12.90 -12.46 11.06
N ARG A 162 -12.85 -13.40 10.10
CA ARG A 162 -13.91 -13.66 9.13
C ARG A 162 -14.52 -15.03 9.39
N ARG A 163 -15.85 -15.09 9.37
CA ARG A 163 -16.63 -16.32 9.54
C ARG A 163 -17.68 -16.43 8.46
N ASP A 164 -17.95 -17.67 8.06
CA ASP A 164 -19.09 -17.96 7.21
C ASP A 164 -20.41 -17.70 7.94
N SER A 165 -21.40 -17.28 7.16
CA SER A 165 -22.78 -17.14 7.61
C SER A 165 -23.33 -18.50 8.05
N GLU A 166 -24.07 -18.53 9.18
CA GLU A 166 -24.79 -19.74 9.62
C GLU A 166 -25.84 -20.19 8.59
N ASN A 167 -26.32 -19.29 7.73
CA ASN A 167 -27.31 -19.54 6.68
C ASN A 167 -26.69 -19.69 5.28
N ILE A 168 -25.41 -20.05 5.17
CA ILE A 168 -24.79 -20.29 3.86
C ILE A 168 -25.44 -21.51 3.20
N ALA A 169 -25.73 -21.42 1.90
CA ALA A 169 -26.28 -22.54 1.15
C ALA A 169 -25.28 -23.71 1.12
N ASP A 170 -25.76 -24.95 1.16
CA ASP A 170 -24.91 -26.15 1.22
C ASP A 170 -23.99 -26.31 -0.01
N ASP A 171 -24.32 -25.66 -1.13
CA ASP A 171 -23.56 -25.66 -2.39
C ASP A 171 -22.61 -24.46 -2.54
N ALA A 172 -22.67 -23.48 -1.63
CA ALA A 172 -21.81 -22.32 -1.68
C ALA A 172 -20.45 -22.61 -1.04
N GLU A 173 -19.37 -22.32 -1.77
CA GLU A 173 -18.01 -22.48 -1.26
C GLU A 173 -17.77 -21.57 -0.06
N ARG A 174 -17.44 -22.19 1.07
CA ARG A 174 -17.23 -21.49 2.33
C ARG A 174 -15.96 -20.65 2.29
N PHE A 175 -15.97 -19.53 2.98
CA PHE A 175 -14.78 -18.73 3.18
C PHE A 175 -13.70 -19.52 3.93
N THR A 176 -14.06 -20.33 4.93
CA THR A 176 -13.10 -21.17 5.65
C THR A 176 -12.37 -22.13 4.71
N ASP A 177 -13.08 -22.74 3.76
CA ASP A 177 -12.51 -23.71 2.83
C ASP A 177 -11.51 -23.03 1.88
N ARG A 178 -11.84 -21.83 1.39
CA ARG A 178 -10.92 -21.00 0.58
C ARG A 178 -9.70 -20.56 1.37
N ALA A 179 -9.89 -20.18 2.64
CA ALA A 179 -8.82 -19.76 3.53
C ALA A 179 -7.85 -20.92 3.83
N ASP A 180 -8.38 -22.10 4.07
CA ASP A 180 -7.61 -23.33 4.31
C ASP A 180 -6.91 -23.80 3.04
N GLY A 181 -7.56 -23.70 1.87
CA GLY A 181 -6.94 -23.96 0.57
C GLY A 181 -5.74 -23.04 0.29
N TRP A 182 -5.90 -21.73 0.55
CA TRP A 182 -4.79 -20.79 0.45
C TRP A 182 -3.66 -21.13 1.43
N LEU A 183 -3.97 -21.48 2.68
CA LEU A 183 -2.96 -21.90 3.66
C LEU A 183 -2.24 -23.18 3.26
N ALA A 184 -2.96 -24.18 2.73
CA ALA A 184 -2.38 -25.43 2.25
C ALA A 184 -1.39 -25.17 1.11
N PHE A 185 -1.76 -24.30 0.16
CA PHE A 185 -0.88 -23.86 -0.91
C PHE A 185 0.38 -23.17 -0.36
N MET A 186 0.21 -22.24 0.59
CA MET A 186 1.32 -21.56 1.25
C MET A 186 2.23 -22.52 2.03
N GLY A 187 1.66 -23.60 2.59
CA GLY A 187 2.38 -24.71 3.21
C GLY A 187 3.19 -25.55 2.23
N ALA A 188 2.68 -25.77 1.00
CA ALA A 188 3.44 -26.41 -0.08
C ALA A 188 4.61 -25.53 -0.56
N ALA A 189 4.42 -24.21 -0.53
CA ALA A 189 5.42 -23.20 -0.87
C ALA A 189 6.43 -22.89 0.25
N ARG A 190 6.45 -23.66 1.36
CA ARG A 190 7.34 -23.42 2.53
C ARG A 190 8.84 -23.46 2.25
N HIS A 191 9.24 -24.02 1.11
CA HIS A 191 10.64 -24.12 0.71
C HIS A 191 11.17 -22.80 0.12
N PHE A 192 10.29 -21.87 -0.26
CA PHE A 192 10.69 -20.52 -0.63
C PHE A 192 11.09 -19.71 0.59
N HIS A 193 11.93 -18.70 0.37
CA HIS A 193 12.25 -17.73 1.39
C HIS A 193 10.97 -17.01 1.88
N PRO A 194 10.81 -16.71 3.19
CA PRO A 194 9.59 -16.10 3.72
C PRO A 194 9.13 -14.84 2.99
N ILE A 195 10.07 -13.99 2.57
CA ILE A 195 9.81 -12.79 1.75
C ILE A 195 9.20 -13.13 0.38
N THR A 196 9.74 -14.12 -0.33
CA THR A 196 9.17 -14.58 -1.61
C THR A 196 7.80 -15.19 -1.40
N ARG A 197 7.66 -16.03 -0.36
CA ARG A 197 6.40 -16.67 0.00
C ARG A 197 5.32 -15.62 0.32
N ALA A 198 5.67 -14.55 1.02
CA ALA A 198 4.77 -13.41 1.26
C ALA A 198 4.29 -12.75 -0.04
N CYS A 199 5.22 -12.49 -0.99
CA CYS A 199 4.88 -11.94 -2.30
C CYS A 199 3.94 -12.85 -3.11
N LEU A 200 4.24 -14.14 -3.12
CA LEU A 200 3.41 -15.18 -3.73
C LEU A 200 2.00 -15.18 -3.15
N GLY A 201 1.87 -15.26 -1.83
CA GLY A 201 0.59 -15.28 -1.13
C GLY A 201 -0.24 -14.02 -1.37
N PHE A 202 0.40 -12.85 -1.38
CA PHE A 202 -0.24 -11.58 -1.71
C PHE A 202 -0.87 -11.60 -3.11
N HIS A 203 -0.14 -12.09 -4.12
CA HIS A 203 -0.61 -12.10 -5.50
C HIS A 203 -1.61 -13.23 -5.81
N LEU A 204 -1.64 -14.29 -4.99
CA LEU A 204 -2.63 -15.35 -5.09
C LEU A 204 -3.93 -15.05 -4.34
N TRP A 205 -3.96 -14.00 -3.52
CA TRP A 205 -5.09 -13.69 -2.64
C TRP A 205 -6.44 -13.63 -3.36
N SER A 206 -6.54 -12.80 -4.40
CA SER A 206 -7.78 -12.66 -5.18
C SER A 206 -8.11 -13.91 -5.99
N LEU A 207 -7.09 -14.67 -6.44
CA LEU A 207 -7.28 -15.91 -7.18
C LEU A 207 -7.83 -17.03 -6.29
N ALA A 208 -7.46 -17.05 -5.00
CA ALA A 208 -8.05 -17.94 -4.00
C ALA A 208 -9.45 -17.48 -3.53
N GLY A 209 -10.06 -16.50 -4.20
CA GLY A 209 -11.38 -15.99 -3.86
C GLY A 209 -11.43 -15.20 -2.54
N LEU A 210 -10.31 -14.89 -1.90
CA LEU A 210 -10.28 -14.16 -0.62
C LEU A 210 -10.62 -12.65 -0.78
N GLY A 211 -10.80 -12.20 -2.03
CA GLY A 211 -10.87 -10.82 -2.49
C GLY A 211 -12.11 -9.96 -2.14
N GLN A 212 -12.90 -10.28 -1.11
CA GLN A 212 -14.07 -9.47 -0.75
C GLN A 212 -13.77 -8.50 0.42
N HIS A 213 -14.26 -7.24 0.33
CA HIS A 213 -14.23 -6.17 1.35
C HIS A 213 -12.84 -5.78 1.92
N GLY A 214 -12.16 -4.79 1.33
CA GLY A 214 -10.86 -4.31 1.88
C GLY A 214 -9.72 -5.34 1.77
N ASP A 215 -9.94 -6.35 0.95
CA ASP A 215 -9.10 -7.53 0.69
C ASP A 215 -7.62 -7.23 0.45
N ARG A 216 -7.31 -6.13 -0.27
CA ARG A 216 -5.93 -5.78 -0.57
C ARG A 216 -5.16 -5.30 0.65
N MET A 217 -5.83 -4.74 1.66
CA MET A 217 -5.21 -4.42 2.95
C MET A 217 -4.99 -5.70 3.75
N GLU A 218 -5.99 -6.59 3.78
CA GLU A 218 -5.86 -7.90 4.43
C GLU A 218 -4.70 -8.71 3.86
N ALA A 219 -4.60 -8.78 2.52
CA ALA A 219 -3.53 -9.45 1.81
C ALA A 219 -2.16 -8.84 2.14
N ALA A 220 -2.04 -7.51 2.13
CA ALA A 220 -0.78 -6.82 2.41
C ALA A 220 -0.32 -7.01 3.87
N VAL A 221 -1.24 -6.88 4.83
CA VAL A 221 -0.97 -7.14 6.25
C VAL A 221 -0.56 -8.58 6.46
N THR A 222 -1.27 -9.53 5.84
CA THR A 222 -0.95 -10.96 5.89
C THR A 222 0.44 -11.23 5.33
N ALA A 223 0.78 -10.67 4.18
CA ALA A 223 2.09 -10.81 3.56
C ALA A 223 3.19 -10.21 4.43
N GLY A 224 2.98 -9.03 5.02
CA GLY A 224 3.92 -8.42 5.98
C GLY A 224 4.17 -9.32 7.20
N ARG A 225 3.12 -9.96 7.75
CA ARG A 225 3.25 -10.94 8.85
C ARG A 225 4.04 -12.18 8.43
N ILE A 226 3.82 -12.71 7.23
CA ILE A 226 4.52 -13.90 6.71
C ILE A 226 6.00 -13.58 6.45
N ALA A 227 6.30 -12.42 5.87
CA ALA A 227 7.67 -12.02 5.59
C ALA A 227 8.52 -11.86 6.86
N ALA A 228 7.90 -11.52 7.99
CA ALA A 228 8.55 -11.39 9.30
C ALA A 228 8.36 -12.62 10.21
N ALA A 229 7.86 -13.75 9.70
CA ALA A 229 7.55 -14.93 10.52
C ALA A 229 8.74 -15.45 11.34
N GLU A 230 9.96 -15.29 10.82
CA GLU A 230 11.21 -15.70 11.48
C GLU A 230 11.84 -14.58 12.35
N GLY A 231 11.26 -13.38 12.31
CA GLY A 231 11.70 -12.22 13.07
C GLY A 231 11.47 -12.38 14.57
N LYS A 232 12.29 -11.69 15.37
CA LYS A 232 12.19 -11.70 16.85
C LYS A 232 12.00 -10.30 17.43
N GLY A 233 12.28 -9.27 16.63
CA GLY A 233 12.12 -7.88 16.99
C GLY A 233 10.82 -7.29 16.46
N GLY A 234 10.55 -7.39 15.16
CA GLY A 234 9.30 -7.00 14.54
C GLY A 234 8.40 -8.21 14.27
N ILE A 235 7.08 -8.05 14.40
CA ILE A 235 6.11 -9.12 14.06
C ILE A 235 5.57 -8.98 12.63
N PHE A 236 5.98 -7.93 11.92
CA PHE A 236 5.62 -7.67 10.53
C PHE A 236 6.82 -7.04 9.81
N ALA A 237 6.90 -7.23 8.50
CA ALA A 237 7.81 -6.54 7.61
C ALA A 237 7.08 -5.38 6.93
N PRO A 238 7.69 -4.18 6.84
CA PRO A 238 7.07 -3.04 6.18
C PRO A 238 7.02 -3.28 4.66
N VAL A 239 5.87 -3.02 4.05
CA VAL A 239 5.61 -3.20 2.62
C VAL A 239 5.06 -1.94 1.95
N ALA A 240 4.57 -0.97 2.74
CA ALA A 240 3.97 0.26 2.25
C ALA A 240 4.68 1.54 2.74
N MET A 241 5.44 1.50 3.84
CA MET A 241 6.19 2.67 4.37
C MET A 241 7.15 3.36 3.39
N GLY A 242 7.57 2.68 2.31
CA GLY A 242 8.39 3.23 1.23
C GLY A 242 7.59 3.62 -0.02
N GLY A 243 6.26 3.67 0.09
CA GLY A 243 5.30 3.74 -1.00
C GLY A 243 4.81 2.36 -1.45
N ALA A 244 3.55 2.28 -1.86
CA ALA A 244 2.88 1.02 -2.24
C ALA A 244 3.24 0.49 -3.65
N GLY A 245 4.35 0.95 -4.24
CA GLY A 245 4.76 0.57 -5.60
C GLY A 245 5.03 -0.93 -5.77
N GLY A 246 5.51 -1.60 -4.70
CA GLY A 246 5.76 -3.04 -4.68
C GLY A 246 4.48 -3.89 -4.65
N LEU A 247 3.32 -3.30 -4.32
CA LEU A 247 2.03 -3.98 -4.23
C LEU A 247 1.25 -4.00 -5.55
N ARG A 248 1.82 -3.46 -6.63
CA ARG A 248 1.14 -3.37 -7.93
C ARG A 248 0.86 -4.76 -8.50
N ALA A 249 -0.41 -4.98 -8.86
CA ALA A 249 -0.83 -6.17 -9.58
C ALA A 249 -0.29 -6.18 -11.03
N GLY A 250 -0.09 -7.37 -11.60
CA GLY A 250 0.26 -7.56 -13.01
C GLY A 250 1.66 -8.13 -13.26
N GLY A 251 1.94 -8.51 -14.51
CA GLY A 251 3.22 -9.10 -14.93
C GLY A 251 3.44 -10.56 -14.50
N PRO A 252 4.50 -11.22 -14.99
CA PRO A 252 4.90 -12.56 -14.58
C PRO A 252 5.51 -12.58 -13.15
N PRO A 253 5.65 -13.76 -12.52
CA PRO A 253 6.19 -13.89 -11.16
C PRO A 253 7.53 -13.17 -10.92
N ALA A 254 8.45 -13.22 -11.87
CA ALA A 254 9.76 -12.56 -11.74
C ALA A 254 9.65 -11.04 -11.60
N GLU A 255 8.82 -10.39 -12.42
CA GLU A 255 8.60 -8.94 -12.33
C GLU A 255 7.88 -8.54 -11.04
N ARG A 256 6.88 -9.33 -10.63
CA ARG A 256 6.18 -9.12 -9.35
C ARG A 256 7.16 -9.19 -8.19
N LEU A 257 8.00 -10.22 -8.15
CA LEU A 257 8.99 -10.40 -7.10
C LEU A 257 10.04 -9.28 -7.09
N ILE A 258 10.52 -8.82 -8.25
CA ILE A 258 11.46 -7.69 -8.33
C ILE A 258 10.83 -6.43 -7.72
N ARG A 259 9.61 -6.06 -8.15
CA ARG A 259 8.92 -4.87 -7.62
C ARG A 259 8.63 -4.98 -6.14
N TRP A 260 8.21 -6.16 -5.69
CA TRP A 260 7.98 -6.44 -4.28
C TRP A 260 9.25 -6.25 -3.44
N LEU A 261 10.37 -6.83 -3.89
CA LEU A 261 11.66 -6.72 -3.22
C LEU A 261 12.14 -5.27 -3.19
N ASP A 262 12.08 -4.54 -4.29
CA ASP A 262 12.46 -3.12 -4.35
C ASP A 262 11.54 -2.26 -3.45
N GLY A 263 10.25 -2.59 -3.37
CA GLY A 263 9.30 -1.93 -2.46
C GLY A 263 9.62 -2.18 -0.99
N MET A 264 9.81 -3.43 -0.59
CA MET A 264 10.22 -3.81 0.77
C MET A 264 11.56 -3.20 1.15
N ASP A 265 12.48 -3.11 0.19
CA ASP A 265 13.79 -2.49 0.39
C ASP A 265 13.65 -1.02 0.83
N ASN A 266 12.89 -0.26 0.05
CA ASN A 266 12.58 1.13 0.34
C ASN A 266 11.81 1.29 1.65
N ALA A 267 10.86 0.39 1.93
CA ALA A 267 10.07 0.42 3.15
C ALA A 267 10.93 0.14 4.40
N CYS A 268 11.86 -0.81 4.34
CA CYS A 268 12.82 -1.08 5.42
C CYS A 268 13.75 0.11 5.66
N LEU A 269 14.25 0.74 4.58
CA LEU A 269 15.09 1.95 4.69
C LEU A 269 14.31 3.13 5.29
N ALA A 270 13.06 3.34 4.88
CA ALA A 270 12.18 4.37 5.43
C ALA A 270 11.92 4.14 6.92
N ALA A 271 11.62 2.89 7.32
CA ALA A 271 11.44 2.53 8.72
C ALA A 271 12.71 2.76 9.56
N MET A 272 13.87 2.34 9.07
CA MET A 272 15.16 2.57 9.75
C MET A 272 15.44 4.05 9.97
N ARG A 273 15.34 4.87 8.91
CA ARG A 273 15.54 6.33 8.98
C ARG A 273 14.60 6.97 10.00
N HIS A 274 13.32 6.61 9.96
CA HIS A 274 12.33 7.11 10.91
C HIS A 274 12.67 6.77 12.35
N LEU A 275 13.20 5.58 12.62
CA LEU A 275 13.65 5.20 13.96
C LEU A 275 14.95 5.89 14.39
N ASP A 276 15.86 6.16 13.46
CA ASP A 276 17.10 6.91 13.74
C ASP A 276 16.76 8.37 14.09
N ASP A 277 15.93 9.04 13.29
CA ASP A 277 15.50 10.42 13.53
C ASP A 277 14.75 10.54 14.86
N LEU A 278 13.89 9.56 15.18
CA LEU A 278 13.14 9.52 16.44
C LEU A 278 14.04 9.29 17.65
N GLU A 279 15.09 8.48 17.53
CA GLU A 279 16.07 8.26 18.60
C GLU A 279 16.84 9.54 18.89
N ILE A 280 17.35 10.21 17.84
CA ILE A 280 18.03 11.51 17.93
C ILE A 280 17.10 12.54 18.60
N TRP A 281 15.86 12.61 18.15
CA TRP A 281 14.84 13.47 18.73
C TRP A 281 14.62 13.16 20.22
N SER A 282 14.48 11.90 20.60
CA SER A 282 14.20 11.49 21.98
C SER A 282 15.33 11.89 22.93
N THR A 283 16.60 11.71 22.53
CA THR A 283 17.77 12.16 23.31
C THR A 283 17.82 13.68 23.44
N ARG A 284 17.51 14.41 22.36
CA ARG A 284 17.43 15.88 22.38
C ARG A 284 16.36 16.37 23.36
N VAL A 285 15.18 15.77 23.31
CA VAL A 285 14.05 16.11 24.20
C VAL A 285 14.38 15.82 25.65
N GLU A 286 14.98 14.66 25.94
CA GLU A 286 15.40 14.30 27.30
C GLU A 286 16.37 15.32 27.90
N THR A 287 17.37 15.73 27.12
CA THR A 287 18.34 16.74 27.54
C THR A 287 17.67 18.09 27.80
N ALA A 288 16.83 18.56 26.86
CA ALA A 288 16.13 19.84 26.97
C ALA A 288 15.15 19.87 28.15
N MET A 289 14.42 18.78 28.40
CA MET A 289 13.43 18.68 29.46
C MET A 289 14.02 18.45 30.86
N SER A 290 15.35 18.33 31.01
CA SER A 290 16.01 18.13 32.30
C SER A 290 15.72 19.23 33.33
N VAL A 291 15.36 20.43 32.85
CA VAL A 291 14.95 21.57 33.69
C VAL A 291 13.53 21.44 34.25
N LEU A 292 12.71 20.56 33.67
CA LEU A 292 11.32 20.35 34.08
C LEU A 292 11.25 19.28 35.16
N SER A 293 10.47 19.54 36.20
CA SER A 293 10.27 18.59 37.30
C SER A 293 8.98 17.78 37.14
N GLY A 294 8.94 16.63 37.82
CA GLY A 294 7.76 15.77 37.89
C GLY A 294 7.71 14.67 36.82
N ARG A 295 6.61 13.92 36.81
CA ARG A 295 6.45 12.71 35.98
C ARG A 295 5.88 12.98 34.59
N THR A 296 5.29 14.15 34.36
CA THR A 296 4.64 14.49 33.08
C THR A 296 5.64 14.64 31.92
N PRO A 297 6.79 15.34 32.08
CA PRO A 297 7.79 15.45 31.00
C PRO A 297 8.25 14.10 30.41
N PRO A 298 8.76 13.14 31.21
CA PRO A 298 9.20 11.85 30.66
C PRO A 298 8.04 11.02 30.11
N ALA A 299 6.83 11.11 30.70
CA ALA A 299 5.66 10.42 30.19
C ALA A 299 5.22 10.94 28.81
N LEU A 300 5.26 12.26 28.59
CA LEU A 300 4.93 12.85 27.29
C LEU A 300 5.97 12.50 26.22
N ARG A 301 7.26 12.46 26.59
CA ARG A 301 8.31 11.97 25.68
C ARG A 301 8.03 10.52 25.25
N ALA A 302 7.65 9.65 26.19
CA ALA A 302 7.30 8.26 25.88
C ALA A 302 6.09 8.18 24.94
N VAL A 303 5.02 8.94 25.20
CA VAL A 303 3.84 9.00 24.33
C VAL A 303 4.20 9.47 22.92
N LEU A 304 4.98 10.53 22.77
CA LEU A 304 5.41 11.05 21.47
C LEU A 304 6.41 10.14 20.74
N THR A 305 7.14 9.30 21.48
CA THR A 305 7.98 8.23 20.89
C THR A 305 7.10 7.11 20.33
N GLU A 306 6.06 6.71 21.05
CA GLU A 306 5.19 5.60 20.65
C GLU A 306 4.16 5.99 19.58
N TRP A 307 3.65 7.23 19.61
CA TRP A 307 2.56 7.68 18.73
C TRP A 307 3.05 8.70 17.69
N PRO A 308 2.80 8.47 16.38
CA PRO A 308 3.22 9.39 15.33
C PRO A 308 2.68 10.83 15.48
N LEU A 309 1.44 10.95 15.95
CA LEU A 309 0.73 12.20 16.19
C LEU A 309 -0.05 12.10 17.50
N VAL A 310 -0.09 13.19 18.26
CA VAL A 310 -0.69 13.23 19.60
C VAL A 310 -1.54 14.49 19.77
N SER A 311 -2.74 14.36 20.32
CA SER A 311 -3.53 15.50 20.83
C SER A 311 -3.38 15.67 22.34
N ALA A 312 -3.72 16.84 22.88
CA ALA A 312 -3.76 17.04 24.33
C ALA A 312 -4.70 16.06 25.06
N PRO A 313 -5.94 15.77 24.59
CA PRO A 313 -6.76 14.70 25.17
C PRO A 313 -6.10 13.33 25.13
N MET A 314 -5.48 12.99 24.02
CA MET A 314 -4.80 11.72 23.86
C MET A 314 -3.63 11.57 24.83
N ALA A 315 -2.80 12.61 24.93
CA ALA A 315 -1.68 12.66 25.86
C ALA A 315 -2.13 12.58 27.32
N GLU A 316 -3.26 13.20 27.71
CA GLU A 316 -3.83 13.03 29.07
C GLU A 316 -4.17 11.56 29.34
N THR A 317 -4.91 10.92 28.43
CA THR A 317 -5.30 9.51 28.58
C THR A 317 -4.09 8.58 28.63
N LEU A 318 -3.11 8.77 27.74
CA LEU A 318 -1.97 7.87 27.60
C LEU A 318 -0.88 8.10 28.67
N SER A 319 -0.68 9.34 29.12
CA SER A 319 0.33 9.66 30.14
C SER A 319 -0.19 9.54 31.58
N GLY A 320 -1.52 9.56 31.77
CA GLY A 320 -2.15 9.63 33.09
C GLY A 320 -1.97 10.96 33.82
N ALA A 321 -1.40 11.98 33.16
CA ALA A 321 -1.26 13.32 33.71
C ALA A 321 -2.51 14.17 33.45
N SER A 322 -2.78 15.17 34.29
CA SER A 322 -3.93 16.05 34.10
C SER A 322 -3.84 16.86 32.81
N ARG A 323 -5.00 17.17 32.19
CA ARG A 323 -5.08 18.00 30.99
C ARG A 323 -4.25 19.28 31.06
N ALA A 324 -4.31 19.98 32.19
CA ALA A 324 -3.58 21.22 32.40
C ALA A 324 -2.05 21.01 32.42
N ALA A 325 -1.57 19.93 33.04
CA ALA A 325 -0.15 19.59 33.02
C ALA A 325 0.32 19.21 31.62
N VAL A 326 -0.48 18.42 30.89
CA VAL A 326 -0.21 18.04 29.50
C VAL A 326 -0.12 19.27 28.61
N GLN A 327 -1.13 20.15 28.63
CA GLN A 327 -1.16 21.35 27.80
C GLN A 327 0.02 22.29 28.07
N ARG A 328 0.38 22.50 29.35
CA ARG A 328 1.56 23.30 29.71
C ARG A 328 2.85 22.72 29.13
N ASN A 329 3.05 21.41 29.23
CA ASN A 329 4.24 20.76 28.71
C ASN A 329 4.27 20.74 27.18
N LEU A 330 3.14 20.48 26.50
CA LEU A 330 3.07 20.54 25.04
C LEU A 330 3.38 21.95 24.52
N ALA A 331 2.80 22.99 25.13
CA ALA A 331 3.12 24.37 24.79
C ALA A 331 4.60 24.72 25.00
N TRP A 332 5.19 24.22 26.10
CA TRP A 332 6.62 24.38 26.35
C TRP A 332 7.47 23.67 25.28
N MET A 333 7.17 22.41 24.97
CA MET A 333 7.89 21.64 23.94
C MET A 333 7.79 22.29 22.56
N GLU A 334 6.62 22.81 22.20
CA GLU A 334 6.37 23.51 20.94
C GLU A 334 7.19 24.82 20.87
N ALA A 335 7.17 25.63 21.92
CA ALA A 335 7.96 26.87 22.00
C ALA A 335 9.48 26.62 21.91
N HIS A 336 9.96 25.43 22.28
CA HIS A 336 11.37 25.03 22.19
C HIS A 336 11.68 24.24 20.91
N GLY A 337 10.74 24.16 19.95
CA GLY A 337 10.93 23.47 18.67
C GLY A 337 11.11 21.95 18.80
N LEU A 338 10.69 21.36 19.92
CA LEU A 338 10.80 19.92 20.16
C LEU A 338 9.65 19.15 19.52
N ILE A 339 8.49 19.77 19.39
CA ILE A 339 7.34 19.24 18.65
C ILE A 339 6.84 20.32 17.70
N CYS A 340 6.14 19.90 16.64
CA CYS A 340 5.48 20.81 15.72
C CYS A 340 3.99 20.49 15.66
N GLU A 341 3.17 21.52 15.68
CA GLU A 341 1.75 21.41 15.36
C GLU A 341 1.58 21.08 13.87
N VAL A 342 0.73 20.10 13.57
CA VAL A 342 0.47 19.63 12.19
C VAL A 342 -0.97 19.92 11.76
N THR A 343 -1.81 20.36 12.69
CA THR A 343 -3.22 20.63 12.43
C THR A 343 -3.49 22.00 11.82
N GLY A 344 -4.41 22.02 10.85
CA GLY A 344 -5.12 23.22 10.39
C GLY A 344 -6.35 23.52 11.26
N GLN A 345 -7.47 23.95 10.65
CA GLN A 345 -8.73 24.32 11.35
C GLN A 345 -9.52 23.14 11.98
N GLY A 346 -8.85 22.06 12.40
CA GLY A 346 -9.48 20.92 13.06
C GLY A 346 -9.95 21.23 14.49
N ARG A 347 -10.90 20.44 15.00
CA ARG A 347 -11.43 20.57 16.38
C ARG A 347 -10.36 20.35 17.47
N PHE A 348 -9.32 19.57 17.16
CA PHE A 348 -8.22 19.28 18.06
C PHE A 348 -6.90 19.72 17.44
N ARG A 349 -6.03 20.33 18.24
CA ARG A 349 -4.63 20.54 17.87
C ARG A 349 -3.87 19.21 18.00
N MET A 350 -3.02 18.91 17.02
CA MET A 350 -2.20 17.71 16.94
C MET A 350 -0.74 18.09 16.80
N TRP A 351 0.10 17.41 17.56
CA TRP A 351 1.55 17.59 17.53
C TRP A 351 2.24 16.32 17.07
N ARG A 352 3.33 16.46 16.31
CA ARG A 352 4.31 15.40 16.05
C ARG A 352 5.67 15.76 16.65
N ALA A 353 6.49 14.74 16.88
CA ALA A 353 7.92 14.94 17.13
C ALA A 353 8.55 15.74 15.99
N ALA A 354 9.38 16.74 16.31
CA ALA A 354 10.15 17.50 15.33
C ALA A 354 11.40 16.69 14.92
N VAL A 355 11.16 15.62 14.17
CA VAL A 355 12.15 14.74 13.53
C VAL A 355 12.55 15.27 12.16
#